data_AF-A0A4P7QWV9-F1
#
_entry.id   AF-A0A4P7QWV9-F1
#
_cell.length_a   1.000
_cell.length_b   1.000
_cell.length_c   1.000
_cell.angle_alpha   90.00
_cell.angle_beta   90.00
_cell.angle_gamma   90.00
#
_symmetry.space_group_name_H-M   'P 1'
#
loop_
_entity.id
_entity.type
_entity.pdbx_description
1 polymer ?
#
loop_
_entity_poly.entity_id
_entity_poly.type
_entity_poly.pdbx_seq_one_letter_code
_entity_poly.pdbx_strand_id
1 'polypeptide(L)' 'MGEVINLRLARKQRARVDAAGRADQNRRVFGRTGAEKAADAAVKARLEATLDGARLESLAPDETPE' A
#
# COMPACT_ATOMS: atom_id res chain seq x y z
N MET A 1 -36.58 1.58 -6.81
CA MET A 1 -36.39 0.20 -6.32
C MET A 1 -34.93 0.03 -5.97
N GLY A 2 -34.61 -0.27 -4.71
CA GLY A 2 -33.23 -0.49 -4.27
C GLY A 2 -32.89 -1.98 -4.29
N GLU A 3 -31.75 -2.35 -4.86
CA GLU A 3 -31.27 -3.72 -4.87
C GLU A 3 -30.71 -4.08 -3.49
N VAL A 4 -31.29 -5.08 -2.84
CA VAL A 4 -30.84 -5.53 -1.51
C VAL A 4 -29.67 -6.47 -1.69
N ILE A 5 -28.45 -5.98 -1.43
CA ILE A 5 -27.24 -6.80 -1.50
C ILE A 5 -26.89 -7.45 -0.15
N ASN A 6 -26.40 -8.69 -0.20
CA ASN A 6 -25.95 -9.39 1.00
C ASN A 6 -24.54 -8.95 1.40
N LEU A 7 -24.45 -8.07 2.40
CA LEU A 7 -23.17 -7.55 2.89
C LEU A 7 -22.24 -8.63 3.46
N ARG A 8 -22.77 -9.76 3.97
CA ARG A 8 -21.94 -10.87 4.45
C ARG A 8 -21.16 -11.51 3.30
N LEU A 9 -21.80 -11.69 2.15
CA LEU A 9 -21.15 -12.24 0.96
C LEU A 9 -20.11 -11.26 0.40
N ALA A 10 -20.46 -9.97 0.31
CA ALA A 10 -19.56 -8.92 -0.15
C ALA A 10 -18.29 -8.84 0.72
N ARG A 11 -18.44 -8.85 2.05
CA ARG A 11 -17.29 -8.87 2.97
C ARG A 11 -16.44 -10.13 2.80
N LYS A 12 -17.06 -11.30 2.63
CA LYS A 12 -16.34 -12.55 2.39
C LYS A 12 -15.54 -12.53 1.09
N GLN A 13 -16.12 -11.97 0.02
CA GLN A 13 -15.41 -11.79 -1.25
C GLN A 13 -14.22 -10.85 -1.07
N ARG A 14 -14.40 -9.71 -0.42
CA ARG A 14 -13.30 -8.77 -0.13
C ARG A 14 -12.18 -9.45 0.65
N ALA A 15 -12.50 -10.17 1.73
CA ALA A 15 -11.52 -10.89 2.52
C ALA A 15 -10.72 -11.93 1.72
N ARG A 16 -11.35 -12.62 0.75
CA ARG A 16 -10.66 -13.55 -0.14
C ARG A 16 -9.70 -12.84 -1.09
N VAL A 17 -10.10 -11.72 -1.67
CA VAL A 17 -9.24 -10.91 -2.54
C VAL A 17 -8.03 -10.41 -1.76
N ASP A 18 -8.25 -9.86 -0.56
CA ASP A 18 -7.17 -9.37 0.30
C ASP A 18 -6.23 -10.52 0.73
N ALA A 19 -6.75 -11.72 0.98
CA ALA A 19 -5.94 -12.90 1.27
C ALA A 19 -5.10 -13.35 0.06
N ALA A 20 -5.66 -13.35 -1.15
CA ALA A 20 -4.95 -13.70 -2.37
C ALA A 20 -3.78 -12.73 -2.65
N GLY A 21 -4.02 -11.42 -2.53
CA GLY A 21 -2.97 -10.41 -2.71
C GLY A 21 -1.84 -10.56 -1.68
N ARG A 22 -2.17 -10.84 -0.42
CA ARG A 22 -1.15 -11.13 0.62
C ARG A 22 -0.38 -12.41 0.30
N ALA A 23 -1.03 -13.45 -0.20
CA ALA A 23 -0.35 -14.69 -0.59
C ALA A 23 0.63 -14.45 -1.75
N ASP A 24 0.29 -13.62 -2.73
CA ASP A 24 1.20 -13.25 -3.82
C ASP A 24 2.40 -12.45 -3.32
N GLN A 25 2.18 -11.48 -2.42
CA GLN A 25 3.28 -10.74 -1.79
C GLN A 25 4.20 -11.69 -1.03
N ASN A 26 3.64 -12.57 -0.19
CA ASN A 26 4.38 -13.55 0.58
C ASN A 26 5.19 -14.49 -0.33
N ARG A 27 4.62 -14.96 -1.45
CA ARG A 27 5.35 -15.77 -2.44
C ARG A 27 6.55 -15.03 -3.03
N ARG A 28 6.42 -13.73 -3.32
CA ARG A 28 7.49 -12.91 -3.91
C ARG A 28 8.64 -12.62 -2.93
N VAL A 29 8.36 -12.60 -1.62
CA VAL A 29 9.36 -12.34 -0.57
C VAL A 29 9.86 -13.62 0.11
N PHE A 30 9.19 -14.75 -0.14
CA PHE A 30 9.60 -16.04 0.39
C PHE A 30 10.98 -16.42 -0.15
N GLY A 31 11.82 -17.01 0.71
CA GLY A 31 13.19 -17.39 0.34
C GLY A 31 14.24 -16.29 0.46
N ARG A 32 13.86 -15.03 0.77
CA ARG A 32 14.85 -13.97 1.03
C ARG A 32 15.64 -14.22 2.31
N THR A 33 16.95 -14.13 2.20
CA THR A 33 17.90 -14.21 3.30
C THR A 33 17.88 -12.95 4.17
N GLY A 34 18.45 -13.00 5.38
CA GLY A 34 18.52 -11.85 6.28
C GLY A 34 19.26 -10.66 5.68
N ALA A 35 20.33 -10.92 4.91
CA ALA A 35 21.12 -9.88 4.25
C ALA A 35 20.34 -9.16 3.15
N GLU A 36 19.55 -9.88 2.36
CA GLU A 36 18.70 -9.30 1.30
C GLU A 36 17.60 -8.42 1.89
N LYS A 37 16.98 -8.84 3.00
CA LYS A 37 15.99 -8.01 3.71
C LYS A 37 16.61 -6.71 4.23
N ALA A 38 17.83 -6.77 4.75
CA ALA A 38 18.54 -5.59 5.24
C ALA A 38 18.91 -4.63 4.10
N ALA A 39 19.37 -5.15 2.96
CA ALA A 39 19.64 -4.36 1.77
C ALA A 39 18.38 -3.67 1.24
N ASP A 40 17.27 -4.41 1.12
CA ASP A 40 15.96 -3.86 0.71
C ASP A 40 15.50 -2.74 1.65
N ALA A 41 15.65 -2.94 2.97
CA ALA A 41 15.29 -1.93 3.97
C ALA A 41 16.14 -0.66 3.85
N ALA A 42 17.45 -0.80 3.60
CA ALA A 42 18.35 0.33 3.39
C ALA A 42 17.99 1.11 2.11
N VAL A 43 17.65 0.41 1.03
CA VAL A 43 17.17 1.03 -0.21
C VAL A 43 15.86 1.77 0.04
N LYS A 44 14.90 1.16 0.74
CA LYS A 44 13.62 1.79 1.07
C LYS A 44 13.81 3.04 1.92
N ALA A 45 14.65 2.98 2.96
CA ALA A 45 14.95 4.12 3.81
C ALA A 45 15.60 5.27 3.04
N ARG A 46 16.53 4.97 2.11
CA ARG A 46 17.12 5.99 1.24
C ARG A 46 16.07 6.63 0.34
N LEU A 47 15.17 5.83 -0.24
CA LEU A 47 14.08 6.33 -1.08
C LEU A 47 13.13 7.23 -0.30
N GLU A 48 12.71 6.80 0.90
CA GLU A 48 11.87 7.60 1.79
C GLU A 48 12.55 8.92 2.15
N ALA A 49 13.83 8.89 2.55
CA ALA A 49 14.59 10.11 2.84
C ALA A 49 14.71 11.05 1.63
N THR A 50 14.88 10.51 0.41
CA THR A 50 14.87 11.35 -0.81
C THR A 50 13.49 11.93 -1.11
N LEU A 51 12.41 11.18 -0.88
CA LEU A 51 11.04 11.67 -1.10
C LEU A 51 10.67 12.73 -0.07
N ASP A 52 11.01 12.52 1.21
CA ASP A 52 10.78 13.47 2.28
C ASP A 52 11.63 14.74 2.08
N GLY A 53 12.89 14.60 1.69
CA GLY A 53 13.74 15.74 1.37
C GLY A 53 13.31 16.51 0.11
N ALA A 54 12.64 15.84 -0.83
CA ALA A 54 12.07 16.47 -2.03
C ALA A 54 10.62 16.98 -1.81
N ARG A 55 10.08 16.83 -0.60
CA ARG A 55 8.72 17.24 -0.29
C ARG A 55 8.65 18.77 -0.23
N LEU A 56 7.91 19.36 -1.16
CA LEU A 56 7.58 20.77 -1.13
C LEU A 56 6.37 20.97 -0.19
N GLU A 57 6.57 21.71 0.90
CA GLU A 57 5.51 22.04 1.87
C GLU A 57 4.42 22.96 1.28
N SER A 58 4.64 23.54 0.10
CA SER A 58 3.80 24.56 -0.51
C SER A 58 2.73 24.06 -1.47
N LEU A 59 2.39 22.76 -1.52
CA LEU A 59 1.04 22.38 -1.99
C LEU A 59 0.07 22.47 -0.80
N ALA A 60 0.13 23.58 -0.07
CA ALA A 60 -1.07 24.12 0.54
C ALA A 60 -2.07 24.29 -0.61
N PRO A 61 -3.30 23.80 -0.48
CA PRO A 61 -4.29 23.98 -1.53
C PRO A 61 -4.33 25.47 -1.82
N ASP A 62 -4.14 25.85 -3.09
CA ASP A 62 -4.64 27.14 -3.55
C ASP A 62 -6.09 27.18 -3.06
N GLU A 63 -6.34 28.01 -2.06
CA GLU A 63 -7.63 28.61 -1.84
C GLU A 63 -8.00 29.22 -3.20
N THR A 64 -8.77 28.49 -4.00
CA THR A 64 -9.54 29.12 -5.07
C THR A 64 -10.70 29.84 -4.39
N PRO A 65 -10.68 31.19 -4.31
CA PRO A 65 -11.91 31.93 -4.15
C PRO A 65 -12.71 31.84 -5.46
N GLU A 66 -14.03 31.93 -5.30
CA GLU A 66 -15.13 31.92 -6.29
C GLU A 66 -15.84 30.57 -6.51
#